data_AF-A0A7W0UH37-F1
#
_entry.id   AF-A0A7W0UH37-F1
#
_cell.length_a   1.000
_cell.length_b   1.000
_cell.length_c   1.000
_cell.angle_alpha   90.00
_cell.angle_beta   90.00
_cell.angle_gamma   90.00
#
_symmetry.space_group_name_H-M   'P 1'
#
loop_
_entity.id
_entity.type
_entity.pdbx_description
1 polymer ?
#
loop_
_entity_poly.entity_id
_entity_poly.type
_entity_poly.pdbx_seq_one_letter_code
_entity_poly.pdbx_strand_id
1 'polypeptide(L)' 'MDNEHNKAVVRRLFDEVVGRGNMELVAELCAADVINHAAAPNRQHGVENYRAVLESSRKAQPDQSWVEQRV' A
#
# COMPACT_ATOMS: atom_id res chain seq x y z
N MET A 1 -8.64 -14.65 -13.14
CA MET A 1 -8.33 -13.34 -12.53
C MET A 1 -8.56 -12.30 -13.60
N ASP A 2 -9.35 -11.27 -13.29
CA ASP A 2 -9.67 -10.19 -14.24
C ASP A 2 -8.68 -9.03 -14.04
N ASN A 3 -8.15 -8.48 -15.13
CA ASN A 3 -7.14 -7.43 -15.09
C ASN A 3 -7.73 -6.12 -14.54
N GLU A 4 -8.97 -5.81 -14.92
CA GLU A 4 -9.65 -4.60 -14.43
C GLU A 4 -9.97 -4.69 -12.94
N HIS A 5 -10.35 -5.87 -12.45
CA HIS A 5 -10.45 -6.13 -11.01
C HIS A 5 -9.13 -5.88 -10.27
N ASN A 6 -8.01 -6.41 -10.79
CA ASN A 6 -6.69 -6.22 -10.16
C ASN A 6 -6.31 -4.72 -10.11
N LYS A 7 -6.53 -3.99 -11.20
CA LYS A 7 -6.30 -2.53 -11.24
C LYS A 7 -7.17 -1.79 -10.22
N ALA A 8 -8.45 -2.17 -10.08
CA ALA A 8 -9.35 -1.56 -9.12
C ALA A 8 -8.88 -1.75 -7.67
N VAL A 9 -8.38 -2.93 -7.32
CA VAL A 9 -7.78 -3.21 -6.00
C VAL A 9 -6.57 -2.31 -5.74
N VAL A 10 -5.66 -2.21 -6.72
CA VAL A 10 -4.45 -1.37 -6.60
C VAL A 10 -4.79 0.11 -6.49
N ARG A 11 -5.75 0.62 -7.28
CA ARG A 11 -6.24 2.01 -7.15
C ARG A 11 -6.76 2.30 -5.76
N ARG A 12 -7.61 1.42 -5.21
CA ARG A 12 -8.12 1.56 -3.85
C ARG A 12 -7.00 1.59 -2.80
N LEU A 13 -5.96 0.77 -2.96
CA LEU A 13 -4.78 0.80 -2.09
C LEU A 13 -4.07 2.16 -2.13
N PHE A 14 -3.80 2.70 -3.32
CA PHE A 14 -3.14 4.00 -3.45
C PHE A 14 -4.01 5.15 -2.93
N ASP A 15 -5.30 5.18 -3.26
CA ASP A 15 -6.20 6.27 -2.86
C ASP A 15 -6.43 6.29 -1.34
N GLU A 16 -6.87 5.16 -0.78
CA GLU A 16 -7.29 5.10 0.62
C GLU A 16 -6.12 4.97 1.59
N VAL A 17 -5.12 4.15 1.25
CA VAL A 17 -4.01 3.88 2.18
C VAL A 17 -2.89 4.90 1.98
N VAL A 18 -2.35 5.02 0.77
CA VAL A 18 -1.20 5.91 0.53
C VAL A 18 -1.64 7.39 0.58
N GLY A 19 -2.76 7.72 -0.06
CA GLY A 19 -3.28 9.09 -0.16
C GLY A 19 -4.02 9.57 1.08
N ARG A 20 -4.92 8.78 1.66
CA ARG A 20 -5.73 9.19 2.83
C ARG A 20 -5.19 8.71 4.17
N GLY A 21 -4.30 7.73 4.19
CA GLY A 21 -3.69 7.22 5.42
C GLY A 21 -4.55 6.21 6.17
N ASN A 22 -5.53 5.57 5.50
CA ASN A 22 -6.43 4.59 6.10
C ASN A 22 -5.75 3.23 6.27
N MET A 23 -4.78 3.14 7.19
CA MET A 23 -3.89 1.98 7.38
C MET A 23 -4.61 0.69 7.78
N GLU A 24 -5.82 0.79 8.32
CA GLU A 24 -6.67 -0.36 8.66
C GLU A 24 -6.99 -1.21 7.42
N LEU A 25 -7.13 -0.58 6.24
CA LEU A 25 -7.44 -1.25 4.98
C LEU A 25 -6.28 -2.11 4.44
N VAL A 26 -5.06 -1.96 4.96
CA VAL A 26 -3.91 -2.77 4.51
C VAL A 26 -4.16 -4.27 4.74
N ALA A 27 -4.81 -4.64 5.84
CA ALA A 27 -5.13 -6.04 6.14
C ALA A 27 -6.28 -6.59 5.29
N GLU A 28 -7.11 -5.71 4.72
CA GLU A 28 -8.18 -6.09 3.78
C GLU A 28 -7.63 -6.25 2.36
N LEU A 29 -6.75 -5.36 1.94
CA LEU A 29 -6.27 -5.24 0.56
C LEU A 29 -5.02 -6.07 0.27
N CYS A 30 -4.30 -6.52 1.29
CA CYS A 30 -3.09 -7.31 1.14
C CYS A 30 -3.22 -8.66 1.84
N ALA A 31 -2.62 -9.68 1.22
CA ALA A 31 -2.47 -10.98 1.86
C ALA A 31 -1.60 -10.84 3.13
N ALA A 32 -1.90 -11.67 4.15
CA ALA A 32 -1.17 -11.64 5.42
C ALA A 32 0.35 -11.88 5.24
N ASP A 33 0.73 -12.63 4.20
CA ASP A 33 2.09 -13.01 3.81
C ASP A 33 2.67 -12.15 2.67
N VAL A 34 2.12 -10.95 2.41
CA VAL A 34 2.61 -10.03 1.37
C VAL A 34 4.13 -9.81 1.45
N ILE A 35 4.78 -9.75 0.28
CA ILE A 35 6.20 -9.47 0.14
C ILE A 35 6.38 -8.11 -0.53
N ASN A 36 6.89 -7.13 0.21
CA ASN A 36 7.30 -5.84 -0.33
C ASN A 36 8.76 -5.90 -0.80
N HIS A 37 8.97 -6.18 -2.09
CA HIS A 37 10.30 -6.25 -2.69
C HIS A 37 11.09 -4.93 -2.69
N ALA A 38 10.43 -3.79 -2.43
CA ALA A 38 11.08 -2.48 -2.34
C ALA A 38 11.52 -2.13 -0.90
N ALA A 39 11.09 -2.89 0.10
CA ALA A 39 11.50 -2.66 1.48
C ALA A 39 12.94 -3.15 1.74
N ALA A 40 13.55 -2.61 2.80
CA ALA A 40 14.82 -3.11 3.34
C ALA A 40 14.73 -4.64 3.60
N PRO A 41 15.82 -5.42 3.44
CA PRO A 41 15.78 -6.88 3.49
C PRO A 41 15.10 -7.47 4.73
N ASN A 42 15.25 -6.85 5.89
CA ASN A 42 14.65 -7.30 7.15
C ASN A 42 13.18 -6.86 7.35
N ARG A 43 12.57 -6.20 6.37
CA ARG A 43 11.20 -5.64 6.44
C ARG A 43 10.31 -6.06 5.25
N GLN A 44 10.74 -7.03 4.45
CA GLN A 44 10.03 -7.39 3.22
C GLN A 44 8.75 -8.20 3.46
N HIS A 45 8.72 -9.00 4.52
CA HIS A 45 7.70 -10.04 4.68
C HIS A 45 6.61 -9.65 5.68
N GLY A 46 5.36 -9.87 5.29
CA GLY A 46 4.19 -9.81 6.16
C GLY A 46 3.48 -8.45 6.17
N VAL A 47 2.17 -8.52 6.35
CA VAL A 47 1.27 -7.35 6.29
C VAL A 47 1.60 -6.28 7.34
N GLU A 48 2.05 -6.68 8.52
CA GLU A 48 2.46 -5.76 9.59
C GLU A 48 3.70 -4.94 9.20
N ASN A 49 4.70 -5.60 8.58
CA ASN A 49 5.88 -4.90 8.09
C ASN A 49 5.54 -3.96 6.95
N TYR A 50 4.64 -4.36 6.05
CA TYR A 50 4.16 -3.51 4.97
C TYR A 50 3.43 -2.26 5.51
N ARG A 51 2.51 -2.44 6.46
CA ARG A 51 1.83 -1.34 7.16
C ARG A 51 2.84 -0.39 7.80
N ALA A 52 3.81 -0.90 8.55
CA ALA A 52 4.81 -0.08 9.22
C ALA A 52 5.70 0.71 8.24
N VAL A 53 5.90 0.23 7.00
CA VAL A 53 6.60 0.98 5.95
C VAL A 53 5.73 2.13 5.45
N LEU A 54 4.44 1.90 5.22
CA LEU A 54 3.49 2.92 4.77
C LEU A 54 3.29 4.02 5.81
N GLU A 55 3.17 3.66 7.08
CA GLU A 55 3.12 4.60 8.21
C GLU A 55 4.38 5.47 8.29
N SER A 56 5.55 4.85 8.11
CA SER A 56 6.81 5.59 8.06
C SER A 56 6.87 6.56 6.88
N SER A 57 6.38 6.17 5.70
CA SER A 57 6.30 7.05 4.51
C SER A 57 5.41 8.24 4.79
N ARG A 58 4.20 8.01 5.31
CA ARG A 58 3.23 9.07 5.65
C ARG A 58 3.79 10.00 6.72
N LYS A 59 4.47 9.49 7.73
CA LYS A 59 5.09 10.32 8.77
C LYS A 59 6.17 11.25 8.19
N ALA A 60 6.93 10.78 7.20
CA ALA A 60 7.94 11.59 6.51
C ALA A 60 7.33 12.61 5.55
N GLN A 61 6.19 12.30 4.94
CA GLN A 61 5.45 13.16 4.00
C GLN A 61 3.95 13.17 4.35
N PRO A 62 3.53 13.98 5.36
CA PRO A 62 2.16 13.95 5.88
C PRO A 62 1.08 14.31 4.85
N ASP A 63 1.43 15.14 3.87
CA ASP A 63 0.58 15.64 2.79
C ASP A 63 0.77 14.86 1.47
N GLN A 64 1.41 13.68 1.51
CA GLN A 64 1.60 12.87 0.32
C GLN A 64 0.26 12.53 -0.36
N SER A 65 0.24 12.63 -1.68
CA SER A 65 -0.87 12.25 -2.53
C SER A 65 -0.36 11.42 -3.71
N TRP A 66 -1.26 10.67 -4.33
CA TRP A 66 -0.96 9.85 -5.50
C TRP A 66 -1.86 10.28 -6.66
N VAL A 67 -1.31 10.23 -7.87
CA VAL A 67 -2.02 10.56 -9.12
C VAL A 67 -1.67 9.51 -10.16
N GLU A 68 -2.68 8.82 -10.70
CA GLU A 68 -2.50 7.88 -11.80
C GLU A 68 -2.07 8.64 -13.07
N GLN A 69 -0.91 8.30 -13.62
CA GLN A 69 -0.38 9.02 -14.79
C GLN A 69 -0.81 8.42 -16.14
N ARG A 70 -1.37 7.21 -16.16
CA ARG A 70 -1.81 6.53 -17.38
C ARG A 70 -3.13 5.81 -17.09
N VAL A 71 -4.20 6.26 -17.76
CA VAL A 71 -5.55 5.69 -17.69
C VAL A 71 -5.81 4.87 -18.95
#